data_AF-A0A8H6B356-F1
#
_entry.id   AF-A0A8H6B356-F1
#
_cell.length_a   1.000
_cell.length_b   1.000
_cell.length_c   1.000
_cell.angle_alpha   90.00
_cell.angle_beta   90.00
_cell.angle_gamma   90.00
#
_symmetry.space_group_name_H-M   'P 1'
#
loop_
_entity.id
_entity.type
_entity.pdbx_description
1 polymer ?
#
loop_
_entity_poly.entity_id
_entity_poly.type
_entity_poly.pdbx_seq_one_letter_code
_entity_poly.pdbx_strand_id
1 'polypeptide(L)'
;MLRIIRPAVSRRYLSTVMASNTPYEDIIRTRLTEELKPTRLEIFNDSSKHSHHQAMAGSTSHETHFRVEIVSEAFTKKMQPARHRMVYALLKEEMAKEGGIHALQLKTRTPEEEERQKAKEEGEDKGAVVAEASGP
;
A
#
# COMPACT_ATOMS: atom_id res chain seq x y z
N MET A 1 -43.35 -16.42 -6.39
CA MET A 1 -41.99 -16.90 -6.12
C MET A 1 -41.05 -16.34 -7.19
N LEU A 2 -40.45 -15.17 -6.96
CA LEU A 2 -39.59 -14.51 -7.97
C LEU A 2 -38.15 -15.00 -7.81
N ARG A 3 -37.65 -15.72 -8.80
CA ARG A 3 -36.29 -16.28 -8.85
C ARG A 3 -35.27 -15.20 -9.21
N ILE A 4 -34.21 -15.18 -8.42
CA ILE A 4 -32.98 -14.41 -8.53
C ILE A 4 -32.28 -14.71 -9.87
N ILE A 5 -31.93 -13.69 -10.64
CA ILE A 5 -30.90 -13.79 -11.68
C ILE A 5 -29.96 -12.59 -11.51
N ARG A 6 -28.87 -12.82 -10.79
CA ARG A 6 -27.71 -11.92 -10.77
C ARG A 6 -27.00 -12.06 -12.13
N PRO A 7 -26.79 -11.00 -12.92
CA PRO A 7 -25.89 -11.10 -14.06
C PRO A 7 -24.46 -11.24 -13.53
N ALA A 8 -23.84 -12.37 -13.85
CA ALA A 8 -22.42 -12.60 -13.65
C ALA A 8 -21.63 -11.62 -14.52
N VAL A 9 -20.94 -10.66 -13.88
CA VAL A 9 -19.96 -9.81 -14.56
C VAL A 9 -18.73 -10.67 -14.80
N SER A 10 -18.72 -11.35 -15.94
CA SER A 10 -17.55 -12.04 -16.47
C SER A 10 -16.58 -11.01 -17.02
N ARG A 11 -15.71 -10.48 -16.16
CA ARG A 11 -14.59 -9.65 -16.62
C ARG A 11 -13.35 -10.52 -16.75
N ARG A 12 -13.20 -11.11 -17.93
CA ARG A 12 -11.92 -11.67 -18.37
C ARG A 12 -10.95 -10.49 -18.54
N TYR A 13 -10.05 -10.32 -17.58
CA TYR A 13 -8.84 -9.55 -17.80
C TYR A 13 -7.75 -10.49 -18.30
N LEU A 14 -7.62 -10.56 -19.62
CA LEU A 14 -6.36 -10.91 -20.25
C LEU A 14 -5.49 -9.66 -20.19
N SER A 15 -4.70 -9.51 -19.12
CA SER A 15 -3.61 -8.53 -19.11
C SER A 15 -2.32 -9.34 -19.22
N THR A 16 -1.62 -9.13 -20.34
CA THR A 16 -0.30 -9.71 -20.59
C THR A 16 0.60 -9.38 -19.41
N VAL A 17 1.16 -10.41 -18.79
CA VAL A 17 1.95 -10.30 -17.57
C VAL A 17 3.28 -9.66 -17.94
N MET A 18 3.56 -8.45 -17.45
CA MET A 18 4.94 -8.01 -17.31
C MET A 18 5.55 -8.87 -16.20
N ALA A 19 6.59 -9.62 -16.52
CA ALA A 19 7.36 -10.34 -15.52
C ALA A 19 8.20 -9.32 -14.74
N SER A 20 7.60 -8.70 -13.74
CA SER A 20 8.30 -7.86 -12.77
C SER A 20 9.05 -8.77 -11.80
N ASN A 21 10.23 -8.34 -11.36
CA ASN A 21 11.01 -9.03 -10.32
C ASN A 21 10.33 -9.04 -8.93
N THR A 22 9.10 -8.53 -8.81
CA THR A 22 8.28 -8.44 -7.59
C THR A 22 6.84 -8.88 -7.85
N PRO A 23 6.57 -10.20 -8.08
CA PRO A 23 5.24 -10.70 -8.46
C PRO A 23 4.15 -10.37 -7.43
N TYR A 24 4.49 -10.25 -6.14
CA TYR A 24 3.54 -9.85 -5.10
C TYR A 24 3.18 -8.37 -5.14
N GLU A 25 4.11 -7.49 -5.49
CA GLU A 25 3.85 -6.05 -5.61
C GLU A 25 2.76 -5.81 -6.67
N ASP A 26 2.87 -6.47 -7.82
CA ASP A 26 1.92 -6.32 -8.91
C ASP A 26 0.52 -6.77 -8.50
N ILE A 27 0.42 -7.91 -7.80
CA ILE A 27 -0.88 -8.40 -7.34
C ILE A 27 -1.50 -7.42 -6.34
N ILE A 28 -0.72 -6.92 -5.38
CA ILE A 28 -1.18 -5.89 -4.43
C ILE A 28 -1.63 -4.64 -5.18
N ARG A 29 -0.83 -4.17 -6.15
CA ARG A 29 -1.12 -3.00 -6.96
C ARG A 29 -2.44 -3.16 -7.71
N THR A 30 -2.62 -4.27 -8.40
CA THR A 30 -3.84 -4.56 -9.16
C THR A 30 -5.06 -4.59 -8.24
N ARG A 31 -5.02 -5.37 -7.16
CA ARG A 31 -6.14 -5.51 -6.22
C ARG A 31 -6.54 -4.19 -5.58
N LEU A 32 -5.57 -3.40 -5.11
CA LEU A 32 -5.86 -2.11 -4.50
C LEU A 32 -6.39 -1.09 -5.52
N THR A 33 -5.89 -1.15 -6.76
CA THR A 33 -6.35 -0.26 -7.83
C THR A 33 -7.79 -0.56 -8.24
N GLU A 34 -8.16 -1.84 -8.33
CA GLU A 34 -9.51 -2.28 -8.67
C GLU A 34 -10.53 -1.83 -7.62
N GLU A 35 -10.22 -2.04 -6.34
CA GLU A 35 -11.22 -1.92 -5.27
C GLU A 35 -11.26 -0.54 -4.61
N LEU A 36 -10.11 0.12 -4.47
CA LEU A 36 -10.00 1.39 -3.75
C LEU A 36 -9.83 2.60 -4.66
N LYS A 37 -9.56 2.37 -5.96
CA LYS A 37 -9.30 3.41 -6.97
C LYS A 37 -8.49 4.59 -6.42
N PRO A 38 -7.30 4.32 -5.85
CA PRO A 38 -6.53 5.35 -5.18
C PRO A 38 -6.03 6.39 -6.18
N THR A 39 -6.01 7.66 -5.76
CA THR A 39 -5.39 8.75 -6.49
C THR A 39 -3.88 8.58 -6.53
N ARG A 40 -3.29 8.03 -5.45
CA ARG A 40 -1.87 7.71 -5.37
C ARG A 40 -1.66 6.39 -4.64
N LEU A 41 -0.82 5.54 -5.23
CA LEU A 41 -0.46 4.22 -4.69
C LEU A 41 1.04 4.01 -4.83
N GLU A 42 1.72 3.87 -3.69
CA GLU A 42 3.14 3.57 -3.61
C GLU A 42 3.34 2.29 -2.81
N ILE A 43 4.12 1.38 -3.35
CA ILE A 43 4.46 0.11 -2.70
C ILE A 43 5.98 0.05 -2.60
N PHE A 44 6.47 -0.20 -1.40
CA PHE A 44 7.89 -0.33 -1.10
C PHE A 44 8.14 -1.73 -0.52
N ASN A 45 9.07 -2.45 -1.11
CA ASN A 45 9.55 -3.72 -0.59
C ASN A 45 10.72 -3.45 0.38
N ASP A 46 10.49 -3.63 1.68
CA ASP A 46 11.49 -3.44 2.74
C ASP A 46 12.15 -4.79 3.14
N SER A 47 11.93 -5.87 2.38
CA SER A 47 12.36 -7.22 2.75
C SER A 47 13.88 -7.41 2.85
N SER A 48 14.67 -6.54 2.20
CA SER A 48 16.15 -6.60 2.17
C SER A 48 16.85 -6.29 3.50
N LYS A 49 16.15 -5.80 4.53
CA LYS A 49 16.77 -5.39 5.80
C LYS A 49 17.08 -6.52 6.79
N HIS A 50 16.72 -7.77 6.48
CA HIS A 50 16.86 -8.91 7.40
C HIS A 50 17.83 -10.01 6.92
N SER A 51 18.66 -9.74 5.91
CA SER A 51 19.64 -10.70 5.36
C SER A 51 20.84 -10.99 6.27
N HIS A 52 20.92 -10.44 7.50
CA HIS A 52 22.12 -10.53 8.33
C HIS A 52 22.15 -11.65 9.38
N HIS A 53 21.11 -12.49 9.53
CA HIS A 53 21.22 -13.62 10.45
C HIS A 53 20.82 -14.95 9.81
N GLN A 54 21.83 -15.82 9.75
CA GLN A 54 21.77 -17.23 9.44
C GLN A 54 20.73 -17.99 10.29
N ALA A 55 20.38 -19.17 9.76
CA ALA A 55 19.88 -20.35 10.46
C ALA A 55 18.37 -20.40 10.74
N MET A 56 17.61 -20.88 9.76
CA MET A 56 16.87 -22.15 9.85
C MET A 56 16.47 -22.60 8.45
N ALA A 57 16.92 -23.79 8.06
CA ALA A 57 16.51 -24.47 6.85
C ALA A 57 14.99 -24.73 6.91
N GLY A 58 14.20 -23.97 6.15
CA GLY A 58 12.75 -24.22 6.04
C GLY A 58 11.87 -23.01 5.73
N SER A 59 12.37 -21.77 5.78
CA SER A 59 11.55 -20.59 5.43
C SER A 59 12.15 -19.83 4.25
N THR A 60 11.63 -20.12 3.06
CA THR A 60 12.03 -19.58 1.74
C THR A 60 11.51 -18.16 1.48
N SER A 61 10.83 -17.53 2.43
CA SER A 61 10.16 -16.24 2.18
C SER A 61 11.11 -15.06 2.38
N HIS A 62 11.77 -14.64 1.30
CA HIS A 62 12.59 -13.42 1.22
C HIS A 62 11.77 -12.13 0.99
N GLU A 63 10.45 -12.22 0.87
CA GLU A 63 9.55 -11.09 0.54
C GLU A 63 8.43 -10.97 1.59
N THR A 64 8.81 -10.66 2.84
CA THR A 64 7.90 -10.78 3.98
C THR A 64 7.40 -9.45 4.53
N HIS A 65 8.02 -8.34 4.15
CA HIS A 65 7.74 -7.01 4.67
C HIS A 65 7.50 -6.02 3.53
N PHE A 66 6.27 -5.55 3.41
CA PHE A 66 5.88 -4.55 2.44
C PHE A 66 5.32 -3.31 3.12
N ARG A 67 5.63 -2.14 2.58
CA ARG A 67 5.02 -0.88 2.97
C ARG A 67 4.17 -0.37 1.81
N VAL A 68 2.92 -0.08 2.08
CA VAL A 68 1.98 0.41 1.08
C VAL A 68 1.42 1.74 1.55
N GLU A 69 1.62 2.78 0.74
CA GLU A 69 1.06 4.10 0.94
C GLU A 69 -0.07 4.32 -0.06
N ILE A 70 -1.27 4.58 0.47
CA ILE A 70 -2.51 4.66 -0.31
C ILE A 70 -3.18 5.98 0.01
N VAL A 71 -3.40 6.78 -1.04
CA VAL A 71 -4.22 7.98 -1.00
C VAL A 71 -5.50 7.73 -1.78
N SER A 72 -6.64 7.76 -1.10
CA SER A 72 -7.95 7.53 -1.73
C SER A 72 -9.05 8.29 -0.99
N GLU A 73 -10.06 8.75 -1.74
CA GLU A 73 -11.31 9.29 -1.19
C GLU A 73 -12.17 8.23 -0.51
N ALA A 74 -11.94 6.94 -0.78
CA ALA A 74 -12.65 5.83 -0.12
C ALA A 74 -12.43 5.82 1.42
N PHE A 75 -11.38 6.50 1.87
CA PHE A 75 -11.00 6.65 3.27
C PHE A 75 -11.63 7.86 3.97
N THR A 76 -12.29 8.74 3.22
CA THR A 76 -13.01 9.89 3.77
C THR A 76 -14.09 9.40 4.75
N LYS A 77 -14.18 10.04 5.91
CA LYS A 77 -15.10 9.67 7.02
C LYS A 77 -14.83 8.30 7.67
N LYS A 78 -13.70 7.64 7.43
CA LYS A 78 -13.33 6.38 8.09
C LYS A 78 -12.14 6.56 9.03
N MET A 79 -12.21 5.98 10.22
CA MET A 79 -11.11 5.97 11.19
C MET A 79 -9.96 5.06 10.73
N GLN A 80 -8.73 5.38 11.11
CA GLN A 80 -7.51 4.65 10.69
C GLN A 80 -7.60 3.12 10.87
N PRO A 81 -8.07 2.56 12.00
CA PRO A 81 -8.19 1.10 12.14
C PRO A 81 -9.19 0.49 11.15
N ALA A 82 -10.28 1.19 10.82
CA ALA A 82 -11.27 0.73 9.84
C ALA A 82 -10.69 0.73 8.42
N ARG A 83 -9.86 1.72 8.08
CA ARG A 83 -9.13 1.79 6.81
C ARG A 83 -8.18 0.60 6.67
N HIS A 84 -7.40 0.30 7.72
CA HIS A 84 -6.48 -0.83 7.71
C HIS A 84 -7.22 -2.16 7.60
N ARG A 85 -8.32 -2.35 8.36
CA ARG A 85 -9.15 -3.57 8.27
C ARG A 85 -9.69 -3.81 6.85
N MET A 86 -10.10 -2.75 6.16
CA MET A 86 -10.58 -2.84 4.77
C MET A 86 -9.48 -3.35 3.84
N VAL A 87 -8.29 -2.74 3.90
CA VAL A 87 -7.14 -3.15 3.07
C VAL A 87 -6.68 -4.57 3.41
N TYR A 88 -6.59 -4.91 4.70
CA TYR A 88 -6.27 -6.27 5.12
C TYR A 88 -7.31 -7.28 4.65
N ALA A 89 -8.60 -6.95 4.67
CA ALA A 89 -9.63 -7.86 4.17
C ALA A 89 -9.47 -8.15 2.67
N LEU A 90 -9.12 -7.13 1.87
CA LEU A 90 -8.85 -7.28 0.44
C LEU A 90 -7.62 -8.14 0.16
N LEU A 91 -6.57 -7.95 0.95
CA LEU A 91 -5.30 -8.67 0.78
C LEU A 91 -5.25 -10.00 1.54
N LYS A 92 -6.23 -10.30 2.42
CA LYS A 92 -6.24 -11.51 3.24
C LYS A 92 -6.22 -12.78 2.41
N GLU A 93 -6.96 -12.79 1.31
CA GLU A 93 -6.98 -13.91 0.37
C GLU A 93 -5.63 -14.12 -0.30
N GLU A 94 -4.90 -13.02 -0.56
CA GLU A 94 -3.56 -13.06 -1.14
C GLU A 94 -2.50 -13.46 -0.12
N MET A 95 -2.61 -12.97 1.12
CA MET A 95 -1.74 -13.33 2.24
C MET A 95 -1.89 -14.81 2.64
N ALA A 96 -3.07 -15.39 2.45
CA ALA A 96 -3.34 -16.79 2.78
C ALA A 96 -2.77 -17.78 1.75
N LYS A 97 -2.23 -17.31 0.61
CA LYS A 97 -1.57 -18.18 -0.37
C LYS A 97 -0.22 -18.68 0.15
N GLU A 98 0.19 -19.86 -0.30
CA GLU A 98 1.47 -20.47 0.07
C GLU A 98 2.64 -19.56 -0.38
N GLY A 99 3.48 -19.14 0.58
CA GLY A 99 4.55 -18.17 0.33
C GLY A 99 4.14 -16.69 0.44
N GLY A 100 2.93 -16.42 0.92
CA GLY A 100 2.34 -15.09 1.03
C GLY A 100 3.03 -14.14 2.03
N ILE A 101 2.52 -12.91 2.06
CA ILE A 101 3.10 -11.79 2.82
C ILE A 101 2.87 -11.97 4.33
N HIS A 102 3.93 -11.82 5.14
CA HIS A 102 3.81 -11.92 6.60
C HIS A 102 3.45 -10.59 7.28
N ALA A 103 3.97 -9.45 6.80
CA ALA A 103 3.72 -8.15 7.40
C ALA A 103 3.54 -7.05 6.34
N LEU A 104 2.48 -6.26 6.50
CA LEU A 104 2.14 -5.11 5.66
C LEU A 104 2.04 -3.85 6.52
N GLN A 105 2.90 -2.87 6.25
CA GLN A 105 2.80 -1.53 6.81
C GLN A 105 1.90 -0.69 5.92
N LEU A 106 0.71 -0.36 6.41
CA LEU A 106 -0.25 0.45 5.67
C LEU A 106 -0.17 1.91 6.12
N LYS A 107 0.02 2.83 5.17
CA LYS A 107 -0.25 4.24 5.37
C LYS A 107 -1.47 4.61 4.52
N THR A 108 -2.58 4.85 5.20
CA THR A 108 -3.84 5.27 4.55
C THR A 108 -4.06 6.75 4.82
N ARG A 109 -4.11 7.53 3.74
CA ARG A 109 -4.35 8.97 3.77
C ARG A 109 -5.52 9.34 2.88
N THR A 110 -6.22 10.40 3.27
CA THR A 110 -7.18 11.07 2.37
C THR A 110 -6.45 12.09 1.50
N PRO A 111 -6.97 12.45 0.32
CA PRO A 111 -6.37 13.50 -0.50
C PRO A 111 -6.25 14.83 0.26
N GLU A 112 -7.25 15.16 1.09
CA GLU A 112 -7.21 16.34 1.97
C GLU A 112 -6.05 16.29 3.00
N GLU A 113 -5.78 15.10 3.58
CA GLU A 113 -4.62 14.92 4.48
C GLU A 113 -3.30 14.96 3.72
N GLU A 114 -3.22 14.44 2.49
CA GLU A 114 -2.01 14.54 1.65
C GLU A 114 -1.70 16.00 1.31
N GLU A 115 -2.70 16.79 0.90
CA GLU A 115 -2.54 18.23 0.64
C GLU A 115 -2.05 18.98 1.87
N ARG A 116 -2.62 18.70 3.06
CA ARG A 116 -2.15 19.31 4.31
C ARG A 116 -0.72 18.91 4.67
N GLN A 117 -0.28 17.69 4.32
CA GLN A 117 1.11 17.30 4.55
C GLN A 117 2.06 17.99 3.58
N LYS A 118 1.72 18.04 2.28
CA LYS A 118 2.51 18.79 1.29
C LYS A 118 2.66 20.26 1.69
N ALA A 119 1.58 20.89 2.15
CA ALA A 119 1.62 22.27 2.64
C ALA A 119 2.51 22.45 3.88
N LYS A 120 2.68 21.43 4.73
CA LYS A 120 3.61 21.47 5.87
C LYS A 120 5.06 21.32 5.44
N GLU A 121 5.34 20.36 4.55
CA GLU A 121 6.68 20.12 4.02
C GLU A 121 7.20 21.35 3.25
N GLU A 122 6.34 22.03 2.48
CA GLU A 122 6.65 23.28 1.77
C GLU A 122 6.83 24.49 2.71
N GLY A 123 6.23 24.46 3.91
CA GLY A 123 6.36 25.52 4.91
C GLY A 123 7.65 25.44 5.73
N GLU A 124 8.22 24.25 5.88
CA GLU A 124 9.41 24.00 6.71
C GLU A 124 10.72 24.42 6.01
N ASP A 125 10.76 24.38 4.67
CA ASP A 125 11.89 24.83 3.85
C ASP A 125 12.14 26.36 3.92
N LYS A 126 11.10 27.16 4.24
CA LYS A 126 11.24 28.62 4.40
C LYS A 126 11.72 29.06 5.79
N GLY A 127 11.79 28.14 6.76
CA GLY A 127 12.21 28.44 8.14
C GLY A 127 13.72 28.36 8.38
N ALA A 128 14.49 27.77 7.47
CA ALA A 128 15.92 27.51 7.67
C ALA A 128 16.86 28.64 7.20
N VAL A 129 16.37 29.65 6.47
CA VAL A 129 17.20 30.74 5.90
C VAL A 129 17.33 32.00 6.78
N VAL A 130 16.85 31.98 8.03
CA VAL A 130 16.91 33.14 8.94
C VAL A 130 17.74 32.86 10.20
N ALA A 131 18.97 32.39 10.04
CA ALA A 131 19.90 32.25 11.17
C ALA A 131 21.37 32.41 10.77
N GLU A 132 21.72 33.42 9.97
CA GLU A 132 23.14 33.80 9.82
C GLU A 132 23.30 35.27 9.37
N ALA A 133 22.90 36.22 10.22
CA ALA A 133 23.24 37.63 10.03
C ALA A 133 23.16 38.44 11.35
N SER A 134 23.91 38.02 12.37
CA SER A 134 24.30 38.86 13.52
C SER A 134 25.28 38.04 14.35
N GLY A 135 26.59 38.18 14.18
CA GLY A 135 27.44 39.31 14.58
C GLY A 135 28.59 38.73 15.43
N PRO A 136 29.39 39.52 16.15
CA PRO A 136 29.91 40.86 15.88
C PRO A 136 31.28 40.85 15.15
#